data_AF-A0A5P8NY86-F1
#
_entry.id   AF-A0A5P8NY86-F1
#
_cell.length_a   1.000
_cell.length_b   1.000
_cell.length_c   1.000
_cell.angle_alpha   90.00
_cell.angle_beta   90.00
_cell.angle_gamma   90.00
#
_symmetry.space_group_name_H-M   'P 1'
#
loop_
_entity.id
_entity.type
_entity.pdbx_description
1 polymer ?
#
loop_
_entity_poly.entity_id
_entity_poly.type
_entity_poly.pdbx_seq_one_letter_code
_entity_poly.pdbx_strand_id
1 'polypeptide(L)'
;MVRSAFTLIELLISITILSILMLALYKAYDALNISNEIYKEKSQAIKSIELKKRTIYLDFALSVKKDDKDRVTYLEKDTEEDIVTFAGSNSIHKRYNPYITYLVKNKILYRVESLQEIKEYPFAADIRADIDVMGEVKKFKVFKSKNNDSYLIDARFKDENNILLKVKALNEI
;
A
#
# COMPACT_ATOMS: atom_id res chain seq x y z
N MET A 1 -25.09 -55.66 36.07
CA MET A 1 -25.03 -55.04 34.73
C MET A 1 -23.69 -55.43 34.11
N VAL A 2 -23.67 -56.47 33.28
CA VAL A 2 -22.41 -57.02 32.71
C VAL A 2 -21.99 -56.12 31.56
N ARG A 3 -20.81 -55.50 31.65
CA ARG A 3 -20.24 -54.74 30.53
C ARG A 3 -19.76 -55.74 29.48
N SER A 4 -20.32 -55.68 28.28
CA SER A 4 -19.85 -56.46 27.13
C SER A 4 -18.44 -55.99 26.76
N ALA A 5 -17.45 -56.88 26.89
CA ALA A 5 -16.10 -56.61 26.42
C ALA A 5 -16.07 -56.69 24.89
N PHE A 6 -15.32 -55.78 24.26
CA PHE A 6 -15.05 -55.80 22.83
C PHE A 6 -14.38 -57.11 22.42
N THR A 7 -14.78 -57.67 21.27
CA THR A 7 -14.08 -58.81 20.68
C THR A 7 -12.74 -58.37 20.09
N LEU A 8 -11.77 -59.29 20.04
CA LEU A 8 -10.44 -59.01 19.47
C LEU A 8 -10.51 -58.52 18.01
N ILE A 9 -11.48 -59.02 17.24
CA ILE A 9 -11.70 -58.64 15.84
C ILE A 9 -12.20 -57.19 15.72
N GLU A 10 -13.14 -56.78 16.58
CA GLU A 10 -13.65 -55.41 16.59
C GLU A 10 -12.56 -54.41 17.01
N LEU A 11 -11.66 -54.81 17.92
CA LEU A 11 -10.49 -54.01 18.29
C LEU A 11 -9.54 -53.80 17.09
N LEU A 12 -9.23 -54.86 16.34
CA LEU A 12 -8.37 -54.79 15.15
C LEU A 12 -8.98 -53.91 14.05
N ILE A 13 -10.29 -54.05 13.79
CA ILE A 13 -11.02 -53.21 12.83
C ILE A 13 -10.95 -51.74 13.28
N SER A 14 -11.18 -51.47 14.57
CA SER A 14 -11.15 -50.12 15.12
C SER A 14 -9.78 -49.45 14.97
N ILE A 15 -8.68 -50.18 15.27
CA ILE A 15 -7.30 -49.68 15.10
C ILE A 15 -6.99 -49.40 13.63
N THR A 16 -7.46 -50.26 12.73
CA THR A 16 -7.24 -50.10 11.28
C THR A 16 -7.96 -48.85 10.77
N ILE A 17 -9.23 -48.67 11.14
CA ILE A 17 -10.01 -47.48 10.79
C ILE A 17 -9.35 -46.22 11.36
N LEU A 18 -8.94 -46.25 12.64
CA LEU A 18 -8.24 -45.15 13.28
C LEU A 18 -6.95 -44.78 12.54
N SER A 19 -6.17 -45.77 12.11
CA SER A 19 -4.92 -45.55 11.37
C SER A 19 -5.17 -44.86 10.02
N ILE A 20 -6.21 -45.28 9.30
CA ILE A 20 -6.62 -44.65 8.03
C ILE A 20 -7.07 -43.19 8.28
N LEU A 21 -7.86 -42.96 9.34
CA LEU A 21 -8.31 -41.61 9.72
C LEU A 21 -7.13 -40.70 10.08
N MET A 22 -6.14 -41.21 10.82
CA MET A 22 -4.95 -40.44 11.18
C MET A 22 -4.14 -40.00 9.96
N LEU A 23 -4.00 -40.88 8.96
CA LEU A 23 -3.33 -40.53 7.70
C LEU A 23 -4.10 -39.46 6.91
N ALA A 24 -5.43 -39.58 6.86
CA ALA A 24 -6.28 -38.57 6.22
C ALA A 24 -6.20 -37.21 6.94
N LEU A 25 -6.20 -37.23 8.28
CA LEU A 25 -6.08 -36.03 9.11
C LEU A 25 -4.73 -35.34 8.92
N TYR A 26 -3.64 -36.10 8.87
CA TYR A 26 -2.31 -35.55 8.63
C TYR A 26 -2.25 -34.84 7.27
N LYS A 27 -2.78 -35.46 6.22
CA LYS A 27 -2.85 -34.84 4.88
C LYS A 27 -3.72 -33.58 4.87
N ALA A 28 -4.86 -33.59 5.55
CA ALA A 28 -5.72 -32.43 5.65
C ALA A 28 -5.03 -31.27 6.40
N TYR A 29 -4.32 -31.58 7.48
CA TYR A 29 -3.56 -30.60 8.25
C TYR A 29 -2.42 -29.97 7.44
N ASP A 30 -1.66 -30.78 6.71
CA ASP A 30 -0.58 -30.30 5.83
C ASP A 30 -1.12 -29.38 4.73
N ALA A 31 -2.22 -29.79 4.08
CA ALA A 31 -2.91 -28.96 3.08
C ALA A 31 -3.42 -27.63 3.66
N LEU A 32 -3.95 -27.63 4.90
CA LEU A 32 -4.38 -26.41 5.59
C LEU A 32 -3.22 -25.48 5.90
N ASN A 33 -2.06 -25.99 6.30
CA ASN A 33 -0.88 -25.18 6.58
C ASN A 33 -0.37 -24.47 5.31
N ILE A 34 -0.24 -25.20 4.21
CA ILE A 34 0.15 -24.63 2.91
C ILE A 34 -0.85 -23.54 2.49
N SER A 35 -2.14 -23.82 2.63
CA SER A 35 -3.21 -22.86 2.31
C SER A 35 -3.10 -21.59 3.16
N ASN A 36 -2.89 -21.72 4.47
CA ASN A 36 -2.74 -20.60 5.39
C ASN A 36 -1.53 -19.73 5.07
N GLU A 37 -0.41 -20.32 4.67
CA GLU A 37 0.78 -19.59 4.24
C GLU A 37 0.50 -18.74 2.99
N ILE A 38 -0.12 -19.33 1.98
CA ILE A 38 -0.55 -18.62 0.76
C ILE A 38 -1.50 -17.46 1.09
N TYR A 39 -2.48 -17.68 1.97
CA TYR A 39 -3.42 -16.62 2.38
C TYR A 39 -2.74 -15.52 3.17
N LYS A 40 -1.76 -15.85 4.01
CA LYS A 40 -0.98 -14.86 4.76
C LYS A 40 -0.19 -13.96 3.83
N GLU A 41 0.49 -14.52 2.83
CA GLU A 41 1.23 -13.74 1.82
C GLU A 41 0.29 -12.80 1.04
N LYS A 42 -0.83 -13.33 0.56
CA LYS A 42 -1.85 -12.52 -0.14
C LYS A 42 -2.40 -11.40 0.74
N SER A 43 -2.67 -11.68 2.01
CA SER A 43 -3.16 -10.68 2.97
C SER A 43 -2.12 -9.56 3.20
N GLN A 44 -0.84 -9.91 3.31
CA GLN A 44 0.23 -8.93 3.46
C GLN A 44 0.38 -8.05 2.22
N ALA A 45 0.30 -8.63 1.02
CA ALA A 45 0.34 -7.90 -0.24
C ALA A 45 -0.87 -6.96 -0.39
N ILE A 46 -2.07 -7.39 0.00
CA ILE A 46 -3.27 -6.53 0.02
C ILE A 46 -3.11 -5.39 1.03
N LYS A 47 -2.54 -5.67 2.21
CA LYS A 47 -2.33 -4.66 3.23
C LYS A 47 -1.32 -3.60 2.78
N SER A 48 -0.24 -3.98 2.11
CA SER A 48 0.76 -3.02 1.62
C SER A 48 0.17 -2.08 0.57
N ILE A 49 -0.58 -2.59 -0.40
CA ILE A 49 -1.21 -1.76 -1.43
C ILE A 49 -2.28 -0.82 -0.85
N GLU A 50 -3.10 -1.29 0.08
CA GLU A 50 -4.11 -0.45 0.74
C GLU A 50 -3.46 0.64 1.60
N LEU A 51 -2.33 0.37 2.24
CA LEU A 51 -1.56 1.40 2.95
C LEU A 51 -1.05 2.48 1.99
N LYS A 52 -0.45 2.11 0.84
CA LYS A 52 0.02 3.07 -0.17
C LYS A 52 -1.14 3.93 -0.71
N LYS A 53 -2.25 3.27 -1.07
CA LYS A 53 -3.47 3.92 -1.55
C LYS A 53 -4.03 4.90 -0.53
N ARG A 54 -4.08 4.50 0.74
CA ARG A 54 -4.53 5.37 1.85
C ARG A 54 -3.59 6.56 2.03
N THR A 55 -2.28 6.35 2.01
CA THR A 55 -1.29 7.43 2.15
C THR A 55 -1.44 8.44 1.02
N ILE A 56 -1.44 8.00 -0.24
CA ILE A 56 -1.65 8.86 -1.40
C ILE A 56 -2.99 9.59 -1.29
N TYR A 57 -4.08 8.88 -0.99
CA TYR A 57 -5.39 9.51 -0.83
C TYR A 57 -5.37 10.62 0.22
N LEU A 58 -4.81 10.36 1.40
CA LEU A 58 -4.75 11.33 2.49
C LEU A 58 -3.84 12.51 2.16
N ASP A 59 -2.69 12.28 1.54
CA ASP A 59 -1.77 13.34 1.13
C ASP A 59 -2.47 14.35 0.20
N PHE A 60 -3.17 13.87 -0.83
CA PHE A 60 -3.89 14.75 -1.77
C PHE A 60 -5.18 15.33 -1.18
N ALA A 61 -5.94 14.56 -0.40
CA ALA A 61 -7.18 15.04 0.22
C ALA A 61 -6.90 16.13 1.27
N LEU A 62 -5.79 16.01 1.99
CA LEU A 62 -5.36 16.96 3.02
C LEU A 62 -4.34 17.98 2.52
N SER A 63 -4.19 18.10 1.20
CA SER A 63 -3.40 19.16 0.58
C SER A 63 -3.95 20.53 0.96
N VAL A 64 -3.08 21.46 1.34
CA VAL A 64 -3.43 22.81 1.78
C VAL A 64 -3.25 23.78 0.62
N LYS A 65 -4.24 24.64 0.39
CA LYS A 65 -4.08 25.76 -0.53
C LYS A 65 -3.30 26.87 0.18
N LYS A 66 -2.19 27.31 -0.39
CA LYS A 66 -1.45 28.49 0.09
C LYS A 66 -1.66 29.61 -0.92
N ASP A 67 -2.31 30.68 -0.49
CA ASP A 67 -2.55 31.90 -1.29
C ASP A 67 -3.25 31.62 -2.64
N ASP A 68 -2.98 32.45 -3.65
CA ASP A 68 -3.46 32.30 -5.04
C ASP A 68 -2.77 31.16 -5.82
N LYS A 69 -1.92 30.36 -5.17
CA LYS A 69 -1.22 29.25 -5.83
C LYS A 69 -2.08 28.00 -5.91
N ASP A 70 -1.74 27.17 -6.88
CA ASP A 70 -2.26 25.82 -6.99
C ASP A 70 -1.86 24.98 -5.78
N ARG A 71 -2.80 24.14 -5.29
CA ARG A 71 -2.51 23.24 -4.15
C ARG A 71 -1.38 22.28 -4.48
N VAL A 72 -1.32 21.80 -5.74
CA VAL A 72 -0.30 20.89 -6.25
C VAL A 72 0.52 21.60 -7.33
N THR A 73 1.82 21.69 -7.11
CA THR A 73 2.79 22.25 -8.05
C THR A 73 3.50 21.12 -8.77
N TYR A 74 3.66 21.25 -10.10
CA TYR A 74 4.47 20.33 -10.91
C TYR A 74 5.88 20.90 -10.99
N LEU A 75 6.86 20.15 -10.50
CA LEU A 75 8.29 20.48 -10.66
C LEU A 75 8.78 20.04 -12.05
N GLU A 76 8.29 18.89 -12.50
CA GLU A 76 8.56 18.34 -13.82
C GLU A 76 7.32 17.59 -14.31
N LYS A 77 7.06 17.64 -15.61
CA LYS A 77 5.91 16.98 -16.23
C LYS A 77 6.35 16.27 -17.49
N ASP A 78 6.37 14.94 -17.45
CA ASP A 78 6.68 14.10 -18.59
C ASP A 78 5.43 13.34 -19.07
N THR A 79 5.60 12.59 -20.14
CA THR A 79 4.64 11.65 -20.72
C THR A 79 4.24 10.56 -19.73
N GLU A 80 5.18 9.99 -18.98
CA GLU A 80 4.95 8.85 -18.07
C GLU A 80 5.13 9.16 -16.58
N GLU A 81 5.93 10.16 -16.23
CA GLU A 81 6.32 10.45 -14.85
C GLU A 81 6.16 11.96 -14.55
N ASP A 82 5.35 12.27 -13.55
CA ASP A 82 5.22 13.64 -13.02
C ASP A 82 6.00 13.76 -11.71
N ILE A 83 6.68 14.89 -11.50
CA ILE A 83 7.22 15.27 -10.20
C ILE A 83 6.30 16.34 -9.63
N VAL A 84 5.66 16.04 -8.50
CA VAL A 84 4.70 16.96 -7.87
C VAL A 84 5.07 17.26 -6.43
N THR A 85 4.81 18.49 -5.99
CA THR A 85 5.02 18.94 -4.62
C THR A 85 3.84 19.77 -4.12
N PHE A 86 3.54 19.67 -2.84
CA PHE A 86 2.47 20.42 -2.19
C PHE A 86 2.64 20.46 -0.67
N ALA A 87 2.03 21.47 -0.05
CA ALA A 87 1.85 21.49 1.40
C ALA A 87 0.65 20.60 1.77
N GLY A 88 0.75 19.85 2.86
CA GLY A 88 -0.34 19.03 3.38
C GLY A 88 -0.36 18.99 4.91
N SER A 89 -1.44 18.48 5.48
CA SER A 89 -1.52 18.18 6.92
C SER A 89 -1.35 16.69 7.24
N ASN A 90 -1.26 15.83 6.23
CA ASN A 90 -0.94 14.42 6.43
C ASN A 90 0.58 14.25 6.59
N SER A 91 1.00 13.64 7.70
CA SER A 91 2.40 13.29 7.94
C SER A 91 2.48 11.86 8.44
N ILE A 92 3.34 11.06 7.81
CA ILE A 92 3.66 9.71 8.31
C ILE A 92 4.83 9.76 9.30
N HIS A 93 5.65 10.82 9.25
CA HIS A 93 6.81 11.05 10.12
C HIS A 93 6.53 12.03 11.26
N LYS A 94 5.25 12.35 11.52
CA LYS A 94 4.78 13.25 12.59
C LYS A 94 5.33 14.68 12.49
N ARG A 95 5.58 15.16 11.28
CA ARG A 95 5.91 16.57 10.99
C ARG A 95 4.63 17.41 11.03
N TYR A 96 4.76 18.63 11.56
CA TYR A 96 3.68 19.61 11.53
C TYR A 96 3.69 20.34 10.18
N ASN A 97 2.57 20.28 9.45
CA ASN A 97 2.38 20.90 8.13
C ASN A 97 3.51 20.59 7.12
N PRO A 98 3.77 19.31 6.80
CA PRO A 98 4.84 18.96 5.89
C PRO A 98 4.58 19.44 4.45
N TYR A 99 5.69 19.59 3.73
CA TYR A 99 5.71 19.55 2.28
C TYR A 99 5.94 18.12 1.83
N ILE A 100 5.06 17.65 0.94
CA ILE A 100 5.09 16.30 0.38
C ILE A 100 5.46 16.44 -1.08
N THR A 101 6.46 15.67 -1.52
CA THR A 101 6.88 15.58 -2.91
C THR A 101 6.85 14.14 -3.36
N TYR A 102 6.22 13.88 -4.50
CA TYR A 102 6.31 12.61 -5.21
C TYR A 102 7.24 12.75 -6.41
N LEU A 103 8.16 11.80 -6.55
CA LEU A 103 9.08 11.73 -7.69
C LEU A 103 9.34 10.28 -8.06
N VAL A 104 9.60 10.03 -9.33
CA VAL A 104 10.10 8.75 -9.80
C VAL A 104 11.58 8.89 -10.12
N LYS A 105 12.40 7.97 -9.59
CA LYS A 105 13.83 7.90 -9.91
C LYS A 105 14.21 6.44 -10.06
N ASN A 106 14.87 6.11 -11.17
CA ASN A 106 15.23 4.73 -11.51
C ASN A 106 14.01 3.78 -11.45
N LYS A 107 12.85 4.23 -11.95
CA LYS A 107 11.56 3.51 -11.89
C LYS A 107 11.01 3.26 -10.49
N ILE A 108 11.57 3.87 -9.44
CA ILE A 108 11.05 3.75 -8.08
C ILE A 108 10.31 5.04 -7.75
N LEU A 109 9.06 4.90 -7.30
CA LEU A 109 8.29 6.01 -6.75
C LEU A 109 8.73 6.28 -5.32
N TYR A 110 9.14 7.51 -5.06
CA TYR A 110 9.47 8.01 -3.74
C TYR A 110 8.42 9.01 -3.28
N ARG A 111 8.08 8.93 -2.00
CA ARG A 111 7.40 10.00 -1.28
C ARG A 111 8.43 10.67 -0.38
N VAL A 112 8.59 11.97 -0.54
CA VAL A 112 9.55 12.77 0.19
C VAL A 112 8.78 13.73 1.08
N GLU A 113 9.05 13.71 2.37
CA GLU A 113 8.43 14.58 3.35
C GLU A 113 9.45 15.55 3.94
N SER A 114 9.17 16.85 3.85
CA SER A 114 10.12 17.90 4.23
C SER A 114 9.42 19.04 4.98
N LEU A 115 10.18 19.86 5.71
CA LEU A 115 9.65 21.05 6.36
C LEU A 115 9.64 22.28 5.44
N GLN A 116 10.38 22.21 4.34
CA GLN A 116 10.57 23.31 3.41
C GLN A 116 10.08 22.88 2.03
N GLU A 117 9.50 23.83 1.31
CA GLU A 117 9.04 23.59 -0.06
C GLU A 117 10.23 23.28 -0.97
N ILE A 118 10.15 22.15 -1.66
CA ILE A 118 11.10 21.81 -2.72
C ILE A 118 10.64 22.53 -3.98
N LYS A 119 11.41 23.52 -4.44
CA LYS A 119 11.03 24.36 -5.58
C LYS A 119 11.55 23.87 -6.93
N GLU A 120 12.57 23.02 -6.91
CA GLU A 120 13.23 22.53 -8.12
C GLU A 120 13.75 21.11 -7.94
N TYR A 121 13.92 20.44 -9.08
CA TYR A 121 14.58 19.15 -9.19
C TYR A 121 15.74 19.30 -10.20
N PRO A 122 16.97 18.81 -9.92
CA PRO A 122 17.39 18.06 -8.73
C PRO A 122 17.33 18.86 -7.41
N PHE A 123 17.20 18.15 -6.30
CA PHE A 123 17.09 18.74 -4.96
C PHE A 123 18.38 19.43 -4.52
N ALA A 124 18.25 20.55 -3.81
CA ALA A 124 19.35 21.20 -3.11
C ALA A 124 19.93 20.30 -2.00
N ALA A 125 21.24 20.36 -1.78
CA ALA A 125 21.97 19.47 -0.88
C ALA A 125 21.65 19.66 0.62
N ASP A 126 21.05 20.80 0.98
CA ASP A 126 20.71 21.20 2.35
C ASP A 126 19.28 20.83 2.76
N ILE A 127 18.49 20.23 1.85
CA ILE A 127 17.12 19.81 2.13
C ILE A 127 17.10 18.70 3.18
N ARG A 128 16.46 18.99 4.31
CA ARG A 128 16.16 18.00 5.35
C ARG A 128 14.80 17.37 5.05
N ALA A 129 14.82 16.13 4.58
CA ALA A 129 13.62 15.38 4.24
C ALA A 129 13.72 13.91 4.69
N ASP A 130 12.57 13.32 5.01
CA ASP A 130 12.41 11.87 5.12
C ASP A 130 11.97 11.32 3.77
N ILE A 131 12.51 10.16 3.40
CA ILE A 131 12.28 9.54 2.09
C ILE A 131 11.69 8.16 2.30
N ASP A 132 10.49 7.95 1.76
CA ASP A 132 9.80 6.67 1.77
C ASP A 132 9.76 6.08 0.35
N VAL A 133 10.12 4.81 0.27
CA VAL A 133 10.02 4.03 -0.97
C VAL A 133 8.61 3.49 -1.10
N MET A 134 7.90 3.90 -2.15
CA MET A 134 6.57 3.39 -2.46
C MET A 134 6.62 2.13 -3.34
N GLY A 135 7.69 1.93 -4.12
CA GLY A 135 7.92 0.72 -4.93
C GLY A 135 8.21 1.02 -6.40
N GLU A 136 8.47 -0.03 -7.18
CA GLU A 136 8.77 0.08 -8.61
C GLU A 136 7.49 0.38 -9.42
N VAL A 137 7.53 1.45 -10.20
CA VAL A 137 6.43 1.94 -11.04
C VAL A 137 6.81 1.96 -12.52
N LYS A 138 5.80 1.74 -13.36
CA LYS A 138 5.85 1.93 -14.81
C LYS A 138 5.42 3.34 -15.21
N LYS A 139 4.56 3.96 -14.38
CA LYS A 139 3.92 5.24 -14.65
C LYS A 139 3.49 5.87 -13.34
N PHE A 140 3.68 7.18 -13.20
CA PHE A 140 3.11 7.95 -12.11
C PHE A 140 2.67 9.31 -12.65
N LYS A 141 1.35 9.54 -12.68
CA LYS A 141 0.78 10.79 -13.18
C LYS A 141 -0.25 11.37 -12.24
N VAL A 142 -0.26 12.70 -12.19
CA VAL A 142 -1.26 13.47 -11.49
C VAL A 142 -1.94 14.37 -12.50
N PHE A 143 -3.26 14.28 -12.57
CA PHE A 143 -4.08 15.13 -13.41
C PHE A 143 -4.94 16.00 -12.53
N LYS A 144 -4.89 17.30 -12.80
CA LYS A 144 -5.67 18.30 -12.10
C LYS A 144 -7.01 18.52 -12.81
N SER A 145 -8.09 18.61 -12.04
CA SER A 145 -9.40 19.07 -12.54
C SER A 145 -9.37 20.56 -12.86
N LYS A 146 -10.24 21.01 -13.77
CA LYS A 146 -10.35 22.43 -14.18
C LYS A 146 -10.59 23.39 -13.00
N ASN A 147 -11.25 22.91 -11.95
CA ASN A 147 -11.59 23.71 -10.76
C ASN A 147 -10.53 23.62 -9.65
N ASN A 148 -9.39 22.96 -9.88
CA ASN A 148 -8.26 22.85 -8.94
C ASN A 148 -8.54 22.16 -7.58
N ASP A 149 -9.77 21.74 -7.34
CA ASP A 149 -10.19 21.08 -6.10
C ASP A 149 -10.21 19.56 -6.19
N SER A 150 -9.83 18.99 -7.33
CA SER A 150 -9.81 17.54 -7.51
C SER A 150 -8.66 17.09 -8.39
N TYR A 151 -8.15 15.91 -8.06
CA TYR A 151 -6.99 15.29 -8.67
C TYR A 151 -7.34 13.86 -9.10
N LEU A 152 -6.83 13.43 -10.24
CA LEU A 152 -6.80 12.04 -10.65
C LEU A 152 -5.34 11.58 -10.58
N ILE A 153 -5.05 10.60 -9.73
CA ILE A 153 -3.73 10.01 -9.57
C ILE A 153 -3.73 8.65 -10.25
N ASP A 154 -2.84 8.44 -11.23
CA ASP A 154 -2.60 7.17 -11.92
C ASP A 154 -1.17 6.70 -11.58
N ALA A 155 -1.06 5.75 -10.66
CA ALA A 155 0.20 5.13 -10.26
C ALA A 155 0.17 3.63 -10.62
N ARG A 156 0.99 3.24 -11.59
CA ARG A 156 1.02 1.85 -12.10
C ARG A 156 2.28 1.15 -11.60
N PHE A 157 2.12 0.27 -10.62
CA PHE A 157 3.21 -0.52 -10.08
C PHE A 157 3.54 -1.71 -10.98
N LYS A 158 4.79 -2.19 -10.94
CA LYS A 158 5.24 -3.27 -11.83
C LYS A 158 4.67 -4.63 -11.43
N ASP A 159 4.82 -4.97 -10.16
CA ASP A 159 4.48 -6.28 -9.58
C ASP A 159 3.29 -6.22 -8.59
N GLU A 160 2.65 -5.06 -8.52
CA GLU A 160 1.50 -4.81 -7.63
C GLU A 160 0.32 -4.24 -8.43
N ASN A 161 -0.86 -4.20 -7.79
CA ASN A 161 -2.04 -3.62 -8.40
C ASN A 161 -1.86 -2.12 -8.68
N ASN A 162 -2.43 -1.66 -9.79
CA ASN A 162 -2.45 -0.25 -10.15
C ASN A 162 -3.33 0.55 -9.18
N ILE A 163 -2.90 1.77 -8.86
CA ILE A 163 -3.65 2.73 -8.06
C ILE A 163 -4.19 3.81 -9.00
N LEU A 164 -5.51 3.83 -9.19
CA LEU A 164 -6.22 4.91 -9.88
C LEU A 164 -7.18 5.56 -8.90
N LEU A 165 -6.90 6.80 -8.50
CA LEU A 165 -7.67 7.51 -7.46
C LEU A 165 -8.14 8.86 -7.96
N LYS A 166 -9.44 9.12 -7.83
CA LYS A 166 -10.00 10.46 -7.91
C LYS A 166 -10.15 11.02 -6.50
N VAL A 167 -9.44 12.10 -6.20
CA VAL A 167 -9.39 12.70 -4.86
C VAL A 167 -9.86 14.14 -4.93
N LYS A 168 -10.79 14.52 -4.05
CA LYS A 168 -11.17 15.92 -3.84
C LYS A 168 -10.36 16.45 -2.66
N ALA A 169 -9.75 17.62 -2.80
CA ALA A 169 -9.12 18.30 -1.67
C ALA A 169 -10.21 18.73 -0.68
N LEU A 170 -10.02 18.40 0.59
CA LEU A 170 -11.00 18.64 1.66
C LEU A 170 -10.56 19.78 2.59
N ASN A 171 -9.30 20.21 2.52
CA ASN A 171 -8.77 21.20 3.43
C ASN A 171 -9.05 22.61 2.89
N GLU A 172 -9.92 23.36 3.54
CA GLU A 172 -10.20 24.78 3.27
C GLU A 172 -9.56 25.57 4.41
N ILE A 173 -8.31 25.98 4.23
CA ILE A 173 -7.65 26.95 5.11
C ILE A 173 -7.46 28.23 4.30
#